data_AF-A0A8B2ND03-F1
#
_entry.id   AF-A0A8B2ND03-F1
#
_cell.length_a   1.000
_cell.length_b   1.000
_cell.length_c   1.000
_cell.angle_alpha   90.00
_cell.angle_beta   90.00
_cell.angle_gamma   90.00
#
_symmetry.space_group_name_H-M   'P 1'
#
loop_
_entity.id
_entity.type
_entity.pdbx_description
1 polymer ?
#
loop_
_entity_poly.entity_id
_entity_poly.type
_entity_poly.pdbx_seq_one_letter_code
_entity_poly.pdbx_strand_id
1 'polypeptide(L)'
;MPDRKLSPCARQAEAEIENYYRNQPEGSPAVVRRTHGGILTYQITTFGLRRTGTGRINVEGVGDFYMKSGKNCWEPTGQTRLVVPTDEVLAWAAENPRGQMGVSIYADEPFWRKPRST
;
A
#
# COMPACT_ATOMS: atom_id res chain seq x y z
N MET A 1 -17.36 -12.77 -14.80
CA MET A 1 -17.20 -12.13 -13.47
C MET A 1 -17.62 -10.68 -13.66
N PRO A 2 -18.61 -10.16 -12.92
CA PRO A 2 -18.91 -8.72 -12.98
C PRO A 2 -17.63 -7.94 -12.67
N ASP A 3 -17.43 -6.81 -13.34
CA ASP A 3 -16.22 -5.98 -13.27
C ASP A 3 -15.76 -5.78 -11.82
N ARG A 4 -14.72 -6.53 -11.43
CA ARG A 4 -14.12 -6.45 -10.10
C ARG A 4 -13.48 -5.07 -9.98
N LYS A 5 -14.03 -4.17 -9.17
CA LYS A 5 -13.43 -2.85 -8.94
C LYS A 5 -12.02 -3.04 -8.38
N LEU A 6 -11.01 -2.62 -9.15
CA LEU A 6 -9.61 -2.71 -8.76
C LEU A 6 -9.18 -1.45 -8.00
N SER A 7 -8.31 -1.67 -7.02
CA SER A 7 -7.60 -0.63 -6.29
C SER A 7 -6.59 0.07 -7.22
N PRO A 8 -6.40 1.40 -7.11
CA PRO A 8 -5.42 2.11 -7.93
C PRO A 8 -3.97 1.65 -7.67
N CYS A 9 -3.70 1.03 -6.51
CA CYS A 9 -2.39 0.45 -6.23
C CYS A 9 -2.27 -1.05 -6.58
N ALA A 10 -3.29 -1.68 -7.19
CA ALA A 10 -3.35 -3.14 -7.36
C ALA A 10 -2.23 -3.72 -8.23
N ARG A 11 -1.61 -2.89 -9.08
CA ARG A 11 -0.51 -3.26 -9.97
C ARG A 11 0.85 -2.76 -9.53
N GLN A 12 0.93 -2.03 -8.41
CA GLN A 12 2.21 -1.52 -7.93
C GLN A 12 3.10 -2.68 -7.44
N ALA A 13 4.30 -2.75 -7.98
CA ALA A 13 5.29 -3.76 -7.61
C ALA A 13 6.07 -3.33 -6.36
N GLU A 14 6.61 -4.31 -5.62
CA GLU A 14 7.49 -4.05 -4.47
C GLU A 14 8.71 -3.20 -4.86
N ALA A 15 9.27 -3.43 -6.05
CA ALA A 15 10.39 -2.64 -6.57
C ALA A 15 10.05 -1.16 -6.79
N GLU A 16 8.82 -0.83 -7.18
CA GLU A 16 8.38 0.55 -7.37
C GLU A 16 8.21 1.26 -6.02
N ILE A 17 7.61 0.57 -5.06
CA ILE A 17 7.49 1.04 -3.67
C ILE A 17 8.88 1.27 -3.09
N GLU A 18 9.77 0.30 -3.20
CA GLU A 18 11.15 0.40 -2.73
C GLU A 18 11.87 1.58 -3.38
N ASN A 19 11.78 1.71 -4.71
CA ASN A 19 12.42 2.80 -5.44
C ASN A 19 11.91 4.18 -4.97
N TYR A 20 10.60 4.34 -4.80
CA TYR A 20 10.04 5.59 -4.30
C TYR A 20 10.57 5.91 -2.89
N TYR A 21 10.36 4.99 -1.95
CA TYR A 21 10.67 5.25 -0.55
C TYR A 21 12.16 5.27 -0.28
N ARG A 22 13.05 4.71 -1.12
CA ARG A 22 14.51 4.85 -0.99
C ARG A 22 15.04 6.19 -1.45
N ASN A 23 14.44 6.79 -2.48
CA ASN A 23 15.01 7.93 -3.18
C ASN A 23 14.37 9.27 -2.83
N GLN A 24 13.12 9.28 -2.35
CA GLN A 24 12.47 10.52 -1.93
C GLN A 24 13.06 11.08 -0.62
N PRO A 25 13.16 12.40 -0.46
CA PRO A 25 13.65 13.00 0.79
C PRO A 25 12.68 12.74 1.94
N GLU A 26 13.19 12.70 3.17
CA GLU A 26 12.34 12.71 4.37
C GLU A 26 11.42 13.94 4.36
N GLY A 27 10.21 13.80 4.91
CA GLY A 27 9.13 14.79 4.79
C GLY A 27 8.31 14.67 3.50
N SER A 28 8.72 13.82 2.55
CA SER A 28 7.93 13.55 1.35
C SER A 28 6.63 12.80 1.66
N PRO A 29 5.64 12.87 0.76
CA PRO A 29 4.39 12.14 0.90
C PRO A 29 4.60 10.63 1.10
N ALA A 30 3.84 10.06 2.01
CA ALA A 30 3.66 8.64 2.19
C ALA A 30 2.17 8.32 2.05
N VAL A 31 1.85 7.21 1.39
CA VAL A 31 0.49 6.71 1.36
C VAL A 31 0.45 5.31 1.95
N VAL A 32 -0.40 5.16 2.97
CA VAL A 32 -0.64 3.89 3.65
C VAL A 32 -1.98 3.35 3.20
N ARG A 33 -1.95 2.19 2.54
CA ARG A 33 -3.13 1.39 2.23
C ARG A 33 -3.52 0.57 3.46
N ARG A 34 -4.80 0.60 3.82
CA ARG A 34 -5.42 -0.31 4.80
C ARG A 34 -6.58 -1.07 4.17
N THR A 35 -6.73 -2.34 4.53
CA THR A 35 -7.84 -3.20 4.06
C THR A 35 -8.62 -3.88 5.20
N HIS A 36 -8.60 -3.27 6.39
CA HIS A 36 -9.29 -3.78 7.57
C HIS A 36 -10.80 -3.84 7.36
N GLY A 37 -11.44 -4.93 7.79
CA GLY A 37 -12.88 -5.15 7.61
C GLY A 37 -13.35 -5.23 6.16
N GLY A 38 -12.45 -5.45 5.19
CA GLY A 38 -12.77 -5.44 3.76
C GLY A 38 -12.99 -4.03 3.18
N ILE A 39 -12.68 -2.98 3.94
CA ILE A 39 -12.74 -1.59 3.50
C ILE A 39 -11.34 -1.18 3.04
N LEU A 40 -11.20 -0.83 1.76
CA LEU A 40 -9.99 -0.20 1.26
C LEU A 40 -9.98 1.26 1.69
N THR A 41 -8.92 1.70 2.37
CA THR A 41 -8.66 3.11 2.71
C THR A 41 -7.23 3.47 2.36
N TYR A 42 -7.00 4.74 2.04
CA TYR A 42 -5.66 5.32 1.91
C TYR A 42 -5.52 6.47 2.90
N GLN A 43 -4.49 6.40 3.72
CA GLN A 43 -4.06 7.50 4.57
C GLN A 43 -2.87 8.19 3.90
N ILE A 44 -3.05 9.46 3.52
CA ILE A 44 -1.99 10.32 3.01
C ILE A 44 -1.34 11.02 4.21
N THR A 45 -0.03 10.92 4.32
CA THR A 45 0.77 11.55 5.37
C THR A 45 2.20 11.75 4.85
N THR A 46 3.19 11.91 5.73
CA THR A 46 4.60 11.98 5.37
C THR A 46 5.37 10.83 5.99
N PHE A 47 6.55 10.53 5.43
CA PHE A 47 7.52 9.70 6.13
C PHE A 47 8.70 10.54 6.59
N GLY A 48 9.19 10.26 7.80
CA GLY A 48 10.35 10.91 8.37
C GLY A 48 11.53 9.93 8.39
N LEU A 49 11.96 9.61 9.62
CA LEU A 49 13.17 8.86 9.93
C LEU A 49 13.42 7.65 9.01
N ARG A 50 14.46 7.74 8.18
CA ARG A 50 14.99 6.67 7.33
C ARG A 50 16.10 5.90 8.06
N ARG A 51 15.80 4.67 8.45
CA ARG A 51 16.76 3.75 9.09
C ARG A 51 17.44 2.87 8.05
N THR A 52 18.47 3.40 7.40
CA THR A 52 19.22 2.73 6.33
C THR A 52 19.74 1.34 6.72
N GLY A 53 20.26 1.18 7.94
CA GLY A 53 20.77 -0.10 8.45
C GLY A 53 19.73 -1.22 8.59
N THR A 54 18.44 -0.87 8.75
CA THR A 54 17.35 -1.86 8.82
C THR A 54 16.46 -1.87 7.57
N GLY A 55 16.71 -0.96 6.62
CA GLY A 55 15.88 -0.78 5.44
C GLY A 55 14.45 -0.30 5.76
N ARG A 56 14.28 0.47 6.85
CA ARG A 56 12.96 0.93 7.32
C ARG A 56 12.78 2.44 7.20
N ILE A 57 11.53 2.87 7.11
CA ILE A 57 11.12 4.26 7.33
C ILE A 57 10.06 4.30 8.43
N ASN A 58 10.01 5.42 9.15
CA ASN A 58 8.89 5.74 10.02
C ASN A 58 7.90 6.65 9.29
N VAL A 59 6.63 6.24 9.25
CA VAL A 59 5.53 7.00 8.67
C VAL A 59 4.77 7.69 9.79
N GLU A 60 4.58 9.00 9.66
CA GLU A 60 4.01 9.84 10.70
C GLU A 60 2.60 9.36 11.08
N GLY A 61 2.36 9.21 12.38
CA GLY A 61 1.07 8.74 12.91
C GLY A 61 0.70 7.29 12.55
N VAL A 62 1.61 6.50 11.96
CA VAL A 62 1.34 5.10 11.56
C VAL A 62 2.39 4.13 12.08
N GLY A 63 3.68 4.47 12.02
CA GLY A 63 4.77 3.63 12.52
C GLY A 63 5.73 3.14 11.44
N ASP A 64 6.40 2.03 11.70
CA ASP A 64 7.54 1.58 10.89
C ASP A 64 7.14 0.64 9.74
N PHE A 65 7.79 0.84 8.60
CA PHE A 65 7.60 0.05 7.39
C PHE A 65 8.93 -0.35 6.75
N TYR A 66 8.98 -1.53 6.14
CA TYR A 66 10.12 -1.96 5.33
C TYR A 66 10.07 -1.31 3.94
N MET A 67 11.09 -0.56 3.56
CA MET A 67 11.16 0.06 2.22
C MET A 67 11.10 -0.97 1.10
N LYS A 68 11.79 -2.12 1.27
CA LYS A 68 11.87 -3.18 0.25
C LYS A 68 10.52 -3.73 -0.20
N SER A 69 9.54 -3.80 0.70
CA SER A 69 8.24 -4.41 0.40
C SER A 69 7.05 -3.48 0.67
N GLY A 70 7.27 -2.38 1.37
CA GLY A 70 6.20 -1.55 1.92
C GLY A 70 5.40 -2.21 3.04
N LYS A 71 5.79 -3.38 3.55
CA LYS A 71 5.06 -4.04 4.65
C LYS A 71 5.24 -3.28 5.96
N ASN A 72 4.16 -3.13 6.70
CA ASN A 72 4.21 -2.62 8.07
C ASN A 72 4.95 -3.63 8.98
N CYS A 73 5.76 -3.14 9.91
CA CYS A 73 6.55 -3.99 10.81
C CYS A 73 5.71 -4.72 11.88
N TRP A 74 4.50 -4.23 12.17
CA TRP A 74 3.61 -4.76 13.21
C TRP A 74 2.39 -5.49 12.64
N GLU A 75 2.09 -5.28 11.36
CA GLU A 75 0.98 -5.93 10.65
C GLU A 75 1.48 -6.72 9.41
N PRO A 76 2.18 -7.85 9.63
CA PRO A 76 2.89 -8.57 8.57
C PRO A 76 1.97 -9.26 7.54
N THR A 77 0.68 -9.41 7.86
CA THR A 77 -0.35 -9.99 6.99
C THR A 77 -0.62 -9.13 5.74
N GLY A 78 -0.13 -7.89 5.71
CA GLY A 78 -0.22 -7.01 4.55
C GLY A 78 -1.52 -6.22 4.45
N GLN A 79 -2.35 -6.27 5.49
CA GLN A 79 -3.55 -5.42 5.64
C GLN A 79 -3.18 -3.94 5.67
N THR A 80 -2.05 -3.59 6.29
CA THR A 80 -1.46 -2.24 6.28
C THR A 80 -0.16 -2.25 5.50
N ARG A 81 -0.09 -1.43 4.45
CA ARG A 81 1.06 -1.44 3.52
C ARG A 81 1.30 -0.06 2.91
N LEU A 82 2.55 0.29 2.70
CA LEU A 82 2.92 1.43 1.85
C LEU A 82 2.56 1.16 0.40
N VAL A 83 2.17 2.23 -0.28
CA VAL A 83 2.01 2.31 -1.73
C VAL A 83 2.72 3.55 -2.23
N VAL A 84 3.04 3.60 -3.52
CA VAL A 84 3.53 4.81 -4.17
C VAL A 84 2.40 5.83 -4.24
N PRO A 85 2.62 7.11 -3.86
CA PRO A 85 1.66 8.20 -3.97
C PRO A 85 1.43 8.64 -5.44
N THR A 86 0.92 7.75 -6.28
CA THR A 86 0.58 8.08 -7.67
C THR A 86 -0.67 8.97 -7.74
N ASP A 87 -0.83 9.71 -8.83
CA ASP A 87 -1.99 10.60 -9.02
C ASP A 87 -3.33 9.84 -8.87
N GLU A 88 -3.41 8.61 -9.37
CA GLU A 88 -4.60 7.75 -9.23
C GLU A 88 -4.89 7.40 -7.75
N VAL A 89 -3.85 7.11 -6.96
CA VAL A 89 -4.01 6.79 -5.53
C VAL A 89 -4.45 8.04 -4.76
N LEU A 90 -3.87 9.20 -5.08
CA LEU A 90 -4.20 10.47 -4.44
C LEU A 90 -5.63 10.92 -4.78
N ALA A 91 -6.02 10.85 -6.05
CA ALA A 91 -7.37 11.16 -6.50
C ALA A 91 -8.41 10.24 -5.84
N TRP A 92 -8.14 8.93 -5.84
CA TRP A 92 -9.04 7.96 -5.21
C TRP A 92 -9.21 8.24 -3.71
N ALA A 93 -8.13 8.57 -3.00
CA ALA A 93 -8.17 8.88 -1.58
C ALA A 93 -9.00 10.14 -1.28
N ALA A 94 -8.92 11.16 -2.15
CA ALA A 94 -9.73 12.37 -2.05
C ALA A 94 -11.21 12.10 -2.31
N GLU A 95 -11.54 11.24 -3.28
CA GLU A 95 -12.92 10.84 -3.61
C GLU A 95 -13.54 9.90 -2.57
N ASN A 96 -12.72 9.11 -1.87
CA ASN A 96 -13.17 8.05 -0.96
C ASN A 96 -12.53 8.21 0.44
N PRO A 97 -12.76 9.34 1.16
CA PRO A 97 -12.08 9.64 2.42
C PRO A 97 -12.41 8.65 3.56
N ARG A 98 -13.56 7.97 3.48
CA ARG A 98 -13.98 6.92 4.43
C ARG A 98 -13.67 5.50 3.95
N GLY A 99 -13.04 5.39 2.78
CA GLY A 99 -12.78 4.13 2.11
C GLY A 99 -13.99 3.51 1.41
N GLN A 100 -13.75 2.37 0.78
CA GLN A 100 -14.76 1.66 0.01
C GLN A 100 -14.65 0.14 0.17
N MET A 101 -15.80 -0.53 0.31
CA MET A 101 -15.89 -1.99 0.28
C MET A 101 -15.91 -2.55 -1.14
N GLY A 102 -15.56 -3.83 -1.29
CA GLY A 102 -15.63 -4.54 -2.57
C GLY A 102 -14.55 -4.16 -3.58
N VAL A 103 -13.55 -3.37 -3.16
CA VAL A 103 -12.40 -3.01 -3.99
C VAL A 103 -11.27 -4.01 -3.78
N SER A 104 -10.75 -4.55 -4.87
CA SER A 104 -9.69 -5.53 -4.85
C SER A 104 -8.31 -4.89 -4.89
N ILE A 105 -7.43 -5.34 -4.00
CA ILE A 105 -6.00 -5.00 -4.02
C ILE A 105 -5.14 -5.96 -4.87
N TYR A 106 -5.74 -6.97 -5.48
CA TYR A 106 -5.07 -7.93 -6.36
C TYR A 106 -5.54 -7.70 -7.80
N ALA A 107 -4.62 -7.29 -8.68
CA ALA A 107 -4.89 -7.14 -10.10
C ALA A 107 -5.13 -8.50 -10.78
N ASP A 108 -4.34 -9.50 -10.38
CA ASP A 108 -4.51 -10.88 -10.83
C ASP A 108 -5.36 -11.70 -9.85
N GLU A 109 -5.79 -12.86 -10.31
CA GLU A 109 -6.41 -13.84 -9.43
C GLU A 109 -5.37 -14.33 -8.42
N PRO A 110 -5.60 -14.14 -7.11
CA PRO A 110 -4.60 -14.49 -6.13
C PRO A 110 -4.37 -16.01 -6.14
N PHE A 111 -3.14 -16.43 -5.82
CA PHE A 111 -2.72 -17.83 -5.99
C PHE A 111 -3.61 -18.84 -5.24
N TRP A 112 -4.26 -18.45 -4.14
CA TRP A 112 -5.19 -19.28 -3.38
C TRP A 112 -6.58 -19.44 -4.01
N ARG A 113 -6.88 -18.70 -5.09
CA ARG A 113 -8.08 -18.88 -5.92
C ARG A 113 -7.80 -19.61 -7.23
N LYS A 114 -6.54 -19.88 -7.57
CA LYS A 114 -6.22 -20.71 -8.74
C LYS A 114 -6.74 -22.14 -8.48
N PRO A 115 -7.50 -22.74 -9.41
CA PRO A 115 -7.85 -24.15 -9.29
C PRO A 115 -6.57 -24.96 -9.17
N ARG A 116 -6.53 -25.93 -8.25
CA ARG A 116 -5.42 -26.88 -8.19
C ARG A 116 -5.42 -27.63 -9.53
N SER A 117 -4.37 -27.43 -10.33
CA SER A 117 -4.12 -28.26 -11.52
C SER A 117 -4.12 -29.72 -11.07
N THR A 118 -4.99 -30.52 -11.69
CA THR A 118 -5.08 -31.97 -11.46
C THR A 118 -3.92 -32.68 -12.15
#